data_AF-A0AAE4Z0G8-F1
#
_entry.id   AF-A0AAE4Z0G8-F1
#
_cell.length_a   1.000
_cell.length_b   1.000
_cell.length_c   1.000
_cell.angle_alpha   90.00
_cell.angle_beta   90.00
_cell.angle_gamma   90.00
#
_symmetry.space_group_name_H-M   'P 1'
#
loop_
_entity.id
_entity.type
_entity.pdbx_description
1 polymer ?
#
loop_
_entity_poly.entity_id
_entity_poly.type
_entity_poly.pdbx_seq_one_letter_code
_entity_poly.pdbx_strand_id
1 'polypeptide(L)'
;KAGEVTPTITGPGTVSIELGNASLTSADYPTGPEDGSGTLIAGGREWRFRHVNVGNPQCVIEVDAKLESLEIAAFGAQIEHHELFPNRTNVSFIRVDGSDVRARIFERGVGETLASGTGAAGAAVAAH
;
A
#
# COMPACT_ATOMS: atom_id res chain seq x y z
N LYS A 1 15.31 4.95 6.51
CA LYS A 1 15.43 6.08 5.56
C LYS A 1 15.35 5.48 4.17
N ALA A 2 14.41 5.93 3.33
CA ALA A 2 14.52 5.65 1.89
C ALA A 2 15.86 6.21 1.40
N GLY A 3 16.56 5.50 0.51
CA GLY A 3 17.91 5.84 0.06
C GLY A 3 18.00 7.17 -0.68
N GLU A 4 19.16 7.45 -1.28
CA GLU A 4 19.29 8.58 -2.21
C GLU A 4 18.37 8.34 -3.42
N VAL A 5 17.65 9.39 -3.83
CA VAL A 5 16.69 9.34 -4.92
C VAL A 5 17.08 10.38 -5.96
N THR A 6 17.29 9.94 -7.21
CA THR A 6 17.68 10.82 -8.32
C THR A 6 16.49 10.99 -9.28
N PRO A 7 15.73 12.09 -9.18
CA PRO A 7 14.63 12.37 -10.09
C PRO A 7 15.13 12.79 -11.49
N THR A 8 14.43 12.36 -12.53
CA THR A 8 14.66 12.78 -13.93
C THR A 8 13.44 13.55 -14.45
N ILE A 9 13.63 14.79 -14.87
CA ILE A 9 12.56 15.58 -15.52
C ILE A 9 12.32 15.01 -16.93
N THR A 10 11.09 14.59 -17.22
CA THR A 10 10.73 13.96 -18.51
C THR A 10 9.94 14.90 -19.43
N GLY A 11 9.45 16.03 -18.90
CA GLY A 11 8.67 17.00 -19.65
C GLY A 11 8.07 18.08 -18.74
N PRO A 12 7.29 19.02 -19.32
CA PRO A 12 6.60 20.05 -18.53
C PRO A 12 5.63 19.42 -17.52
N GLY A 13 5.93 19.59 -16.23
CA GLY A 13 5.11 19.08 -15.12
C GLY A 13 5.26 17.58 -14.85
N THR A 14 6.19 16.88 -15.51
CA THR A 14 6.38 15.42 -15.33
C THR A 14 7.80 15.10 -14.89
N VAL A 15 7.90 14.22 -13.88
CA VAL A 15 9.16 13.74 -13.31
C VAL A 15 9.08 12.23 -13.19
N SER A 16 10.15 11.54 -13.55
CA SER A 16 10.34 10.10 -13.32
C SER A 16 11.30 9.88 -12.15
N ILE A 17 11.02 8.88 -11.33
CA ILE A 17 11.80 8.56 -10.13
C ILE A 17 12.00 7.05 -10.07
N GLU A 18 13.22 6.62 -9.79
CA GLU A 18 13.51 5.22 -9.45
C GLU A 18 13.24 4.97 -7.97
N LEU A 19 12.32 4.06 -7.65
CA LEU A 19 11.95 3.71 -6.28
C LEU A 19 12.78 2.56 -5.70
N GLY A 20 13.68 1.99 -6.50
CA GLY A 20 14.45 0.80 -6.16
C GLY A 20 13.64 -0.49 -6.25
N ASN A 21 14.11 -1.54 -5.55
CA ASN A 21 13.48 -2.86 -5.58
C ASN A 21 12.32 -2.96 -4.59
N ALA A 22 11.21 -3.54 -5.05
CA ALA A 22 10.15 -3.99 -4.16
C ALA A 22 10.54 -5.31 -3.48
N SER A 23 10.06 -5.50 -2.25
CA SER A 23 10.17 -6.76 -1.50
C SER A 23 8.81 -7.17 -0.94
N LEU A 24 8.53 -8.46 -0.90
CA LEU A 24 7.33 -9.02 -0.26
C LEU A 24 7.58 -9.42 1.21
N THR A 25 8.83 -9.34 1.66
CA THR A 25 9.22 -9.58 3.05
C THR A 25 9.93 -8.36 3.63
N SER A 26 9.63 -8.00 4.87
CA SER A 26 10.37 -6.99 5.63
C SER A 26 10.13 -7.14 7.14
N ALA A 27 10.93 -6.46 7.94
CA ALA A 27 10.73 -6.39 9.40
C ALA A 27 9.41 -5.70 9.80
N ASP A 28 8.69 -5.09 8.85
CA ASP A 28 7.40 -4.44 9.09
C ASP A 28 6.24 -5.43 9.05
N TYR A 29 6.42 -6.63 8.50
CA TYR A 29 5.49 -7.76 8.61
C TYR A 29 6.28 -9.04 8.97
N PRO A 30 6.79 -9.12 10.22
CA PRO A 30 7.82 -10.09 10.61
C PRO A 30 7.33 -11.55 10.58
N THR A 31 6.03 -11.77 10.67
CA THR A 31 5.41 -13.11 10.65
C THR A 31 4.87 -13.48 9.27
N GLY A 32 5.10 -12.63 8.26
CA GLY A 32 4.58 -12.84 6.91
C GLY A 32 5.26 -13.99 6.16
N PRO A 33 4.53 -14.69 5.30
CA PRO A 33 5.11 -15.65 4.36
C PRO A 33 6.00 -14.95 3.32
N GLU A 34 6.82 -15.72 2.58
CA GLU A 34 7.70 -15.20 1.53
C GLU A 34 6.95 -14.47 0.41
N ASP A 35 5.71 -14.89 0.15
CA ASP A 35 4.85 -14.22 -0.82
C ASP A 35 4.18 -12.97 -0.22
N GLY A 36 4.38 -12.63 1.05
CA GLY A 36 3.77 -11.45 1.66
C GLY A 36 2.25 -11.50 1.77
N SER A 37 1.60 -12.64 1.50
CA SER A 37 0.15 -12.78 1.68
C SER A 37 -0.24 -12.74 3.17
N GLY A 38 -1.45 -12.28 3.45
CA GLY A 38 -1.95 -12.27 4.82
C GLY A 38 -3.44 -12.01 4.92
N THR A 39 -3.96 -12.24 6.13
CA THR A 39 -5.34 -11.93 6.52
C THR A 39 -5.35 -11.17 7.83
N LEU A 40 -6.25 -10.20 7.96
CA LEU A 40 -6.46 -9.45 9.19
C LEU A 40 -7.93 -9.10 9.36
N ILE A 41 -8.33 -8.69 10.57
CA ILE A 41 -9.69 -8.23 10.87
C ILE A 41 -9.65 -6.72 11.14
N ALA A 42 -10.47 -5.96 10.43
CA ALA A 42 -10.68 -4.54 10.66
C ALA A 42 -12.15 -4.16 10.43
N GLY A 43 -12.73 -3.44 11.37
CA GLY A 43 -14.14 -3.02 11.35
C GLY A 43 -15.11 -4.20 11.35
N GLY A 44 -14.75 -5.31 12.01
CA GLY A 44 -15.55 -6.54 12.05
C GLY A 44 -15.55 -7.33 10.73
N ARG A 45 -14.72 -6.94 9.76
CA ARG A 45 -14.56 -7.61 8.47
C ARG A 45 -13.16 -8.20 8.34
N GLU A 46 -13.09 -9.41 7.78
CA GLU A 46 -11.82 -10.01 7.37
C GLU A 46 -11.37 -9.42 6.03
N TRP A 47 -10.07 -9.09 5.95
CA TRP A 47 -9.41 -8.57 4.77
C TRP A 47 -8.24 -9.47 4.39
N ARG A 48 -8.18 -9.84 3.12
CA ARG A 48 -6.97 -10.42 2.52
C ARG A 48 -6.11 -9.29 2.00
N PHE A 49 -4.80 -9.39 2.22
CA PHE A 49 -3.86 -8.39 1.77
C PHE A 49 -2.59 -9.01 1.21
N ARG A 50 -1.84 -8.20 0.46
CA ARG A 50 -0.45 -8.43 0.08
C ARG A 50 0.42 -7.36 0.73
N HIS A 51 1.43 -7.76 1.47
CA HIS A 51 2.50 -6.89 1.95
C HIS A 51 3.48 -6.60 0.84
N VAL A 52 3.80 -5.34 0.64
CA VAL A 52 4.84 -4.88 -0.28
C VAL A 52 5.67 -3.81 0.43
N ASN A 53 6.99 -3.91 0.34
CA ASN A 53 7.90 -2.87 0.79
C ASN A 53 8.60 -2.25 -0.42
N VAL A 54 8.38 -0.95 -0.63
CA VAL A 54 9.01 -0.13 -1.68
C VAL A 54 9.90 0.96 -1.08
N GLY A 55 10.56 0.65 0.03
CA GLY A 55 11.25 1.61 0.91
C GLY A 55 10.40 2.07 2.11
N ASN A 56 9.10 1.82 2.07
CA ASN A 56 8.17 1.87 3.20
C ASN A 56 7.16 0.70 3.09
N PRO A 57 6.56 0.26 4.21
CA PRO A 57 5.60 -0.84 4.19
C PRO A 57 4.25 -0.42 3.61
N GLN A 58 3.68 -1.28 2.79
CA GLN A 58 2.39 -1.15 2.14
C GLN A 58 1.57 -2.43 2.39
N CYS A 59 0.41 -2.29 3.00
CA CYS A 59 -0.62 -3.32 3.09
C CYS A 59 -1.65 -3.07 1.99
N VAL A 60 -1.61 -3.89 0.93
CA VAL A 60 -2.46 -3.72 -0.25
C VAL A 60 -3.62 -4.70 -0.20
N ILE A 61 -4.84 -4.18 -0.26
CA ILE A 61 -6.10 -4.93 -0.17
C ILE A 61 -6.86 -4.74 -1.47
N GLU A 62 -7.02 -5.82 -2.23
CA GLU A 62 -7.90 -5.82 -3.39
C GLU A 62 -9.36 -5.97 -2.97
N VAL A 63 -10.24 -5.16 -3.56
CA VAL A 63 -11.67 -5.15 -3.25
C VAL A 63 -12.53 -5.28 -4.51
N ASP A 64 -13.51 -6.19 -4.45
CA ASP A 64 -14.54 -6.32 -5.49
C ASP A 64 -15.57 -5.19 -5.42
N ALA A 65 -15.71 -4.57 -4.25
CA ALA A 65 -16.68 -3.53 -3.98
C ALA A 65 -16.26 -2.19 -4.60
N LYS A 66 -17.23 -1.29 -4.72
CA LYS A 66 -16.99 0.08 -5.17
C LYS A 66 -16.07 0.80 -4.18
N LEU A 67 -14.82 1.06 -4.57
CA LEU A 67 -13.78 1.74 -3.76
C LEU A 67 -14.30 3.02 -3.09
N GLU A 68 -15.15 3.77 -3.78
CA GLU A 68 -15.72 5.05 -3.30
C GLU A 68 -16.70 4.86 -2.14
N SER A 69 -17.23 3.65 -1.92
CA SER A 69 -18.15 3.35 -0.83
C SER A 69 -17.45 2.92 0.47
N LEU A 70 -16.13 2.70 0.43
CA LEU A 70 -15.37 2.27 1.60
C LEU A 70 -15.12 3.45 2.55
N GLU A 71 -15.33 3.20 3.84
CA GLU A 71 -14.91 4.08 4.94
C GLU A 71 -13.40 3.92 5.21
N ILE A 72 -12.58 4.38 4.25
CA ILE A 72 -11.12 4.23 4.28
C ILE A 72 -10.51 4.78 5.55
N ALA A 73 -11.01 5.91 6.07
CA ALA A 73 -10.53 6.48 7.32
C ALA A 73 -10.70 5.52 8.51
N ALA A 74 -11.83 4.80 8.59
CA ALA A 74 -12.11 3.88 9.68
C ALA A 74 -11.31 2.57 9.55
N PHE A 75 -11.33 1.94 8.37
CA PHE A 75 -10.60 0.69 8.15
C PHE A 75 -9.08 0.92 8.13
N GLY A 76 -8.63 1.95 7.43
CA GLY A 76 -7.21 2.32 7.31
C GLY A 76 -6.56 2.57 8.66
N ALA A 77 -7.21 3.31 9.57
CA ALA A 77 -6.67 3.57 10.90
C ALA A 77 -6.50 2.29 11.74
N GLN A 78 -7.44 1.35 11.64
CA GLN A 78 -7.35 0.05 12.33
C GLN A 78 -6.25 -0.82 11.74
N ILE A 79 -6.12 -0.85 10.41
CA ILE A 79 -5.12 -1.65 9.71
C ILE A 79 -3.72 -1.09 9.90
N GLU A 80 -3.55 0.23 9.87
CA GLU A 80 -2.27 0.91 10.13
C GLU A 80 -1.66 0.45 11.45
N HIS A 81 -2.48 0.27 12.48
CA HIS A 81 -2.08 -0.10 13.84
C HIS A 81 -2.26 -1.60 14.14
N HIS A 82 -2.54 -2.42 13.14
CA HIS A 82 -2.79 -3.85 13.34
C HIS A 82 -1.53 -4.53 13.89
N GLU A 83 -1.70 -5.52 14.78
CA GLU A 83 -0.60 -6.20 15.49
C GLU A 83 0.42 -6.89 14.56
N LEU A 84 -0.01 -7.24 13.34
CA LEU A 84 0.86 -7.78 12.30
C LEU A 84 1.92 -6.78 11.82
N PHE A 85 1.69 -5.47 12.02
CA PHE A 85 2.55 -4.38 11.57
C PHE A 85 3.14 -3.61 12.77
N PRO A 86 4.18 -4.12 13.45
CA PRO A 86 4.74 -3.50 14.65
C PRO A 86 5.26 -2.07 14.42
N ASN A 87 5.69 -1.76 13.20
CA ASN A 87 6.16 -0.42 12.79
C ASN A 87 5.10 0.38 12.02
N ARG A 88 3.84 -0.08 12.07
CA ARG A 88 2.71 0.40 11.27
C ARG A 88 2.92 0.28 9.77
N THR A 89 1.84 0.40 9.00
CA THR A 89 1.86 0.27 7.54
C THR A 89 1.03 1.34 6.86
N ASN A 90 1.35 1.66 5.60
CA ASN A 90 0.42 2.37 4.73
C ASN A 90 -0.60 1.36 4.21
N VAL A 91 -1.84 1.79 3.97
CA VAL A 91 -2.93 0.91 3.55
C VAL A 91 -3.44 1.37 2.20
N SER A 92 -3.41 0.49 1.22
CA SER A 92 -3.90 0.76 -0.13
C SER A 92 -5.06 -0.17 -0.44
N PHE A 93 -6.25 0.39 -0.59
CA PHE A 93 -7.40 -0.35 -1.11
C PHE A 93 -7.42 -0.19 -2.62
N ILE A 94 -7.41 -1.31 -3.34
CA ILE A 94 -7.24 -1.32 -4.79
C ILE A 94 -8.36 -2.07 -5.49
N ARG A 95 -8.57 -1.70 -6.75
CA ARG A 95 -9.37 -2.46 -7.71
C ARG A 95 -8.61 -2.54 -9.01
N VAL A 96 -8.48 -3.75 -9.54
CA VAL A 96 -7.79 -4.03 -10.80
C VAL A 96 -8.83 -4.15 -11.92
N ASP A 97 -8.72 -3.32 -12.95
CA ASP A 97 -9.57 -3.32 -14.14
C ASP A 97 -8.66 -3.54 -15.37
N GLY A 98 -8.34 -4.80 -15.67
CA GLY A 98 -7.41 -5.15 -16.75
C GLY A 98 -5.97 -4.75 -16.40
N SER A 99 -5.40 -3.77 -17.11
CA SER A 99 -4.07 -3.20 -16.83
C SER A 99 -4.11 -1.98 -15.91
N ASP A 100 -5.30 -1.47 -15.60
CA ASP A 100 -5.45 -0.27 -14.79
C ASP A 100 -5.70 -0.65 -13.32
N VAL A 101 -5.01 0.02 -12.40
CA VAL A 101 -5.23 -0.12 -10.96
C VAL A 101 -5.78 1.18 -10.40
N ARG A 102 -6.97 1.12 -9.80
CA ARG A 102 -7.54 2.22 -9.02
C ARG A 102 -7.19 2.01 -7.56
N ALA A 103 -6.75 3.05 -6.86
CA ALA A 103 -6.34 2.96 -5.46
C ALA A 103 -6.91 4.10 -4.62
N ARG A 104 -7.28 3.80 -3.37
CA ARG A 104 -7.44 4.78 -2.29
C ARG A 104 -6.46 4.45 -1.19
N ILE A 105 -5.70 5.45 -0.74
CA ILE A 105 -4.52 5.25 0.09
C ILE A 105 -4.71 5.95 1.43
N PHE A 106 -4.43 5.22 2.50
CA PHE A 106 -4.34 5.71 3.86
C PHE A 106 -2.87 5.67 4.29
N GLU A 107 -2.28 6.84 4.48
CA GLU A 107 -0.85 6.98 4.79
C GLU A 107 -0.60 6.91 6.29
N ARG A 108 0.45 6.15 6.64
CA ARG A 108 0.92 5.95 8.01
C ARG A 108 1.21 7.30 8.69
N GLY A 109 0.53 7.55 9.81
CA GLY A 109 0.65 8.76 10.61
C GLY A 109 0.01 10.02 10.01
N VAL A 110 -0.69 9.89 8.88
CA VAL A 110 -1.31 11.02 8.16
C VAL A 110 -2.81 10.84 8.03
N GLY A 111 -3.27 9.67 7.56
CA GLY A 111 -4.66 9.40 7.22
C GLY A 111 -4.89 9.25 5.71
N GLU A 112 -6.15 9.35 5.28
CA GLU A 112 -6.47 9.28 3.85
C GLU A 112 -5.89 10.47 3.07
N THR A 113 -5.14 10.18 2.00
CA THR A 113 -4.53 11.20 1.14
C THR A 113 -5.04 11.09 -0.29
N LEU A 114 -4.99 12.22 -1.01
CA LEU A 114 -5.43 12.28 -2.41
C LEU A 114 -4.47 11.55 -3.36
N ALA A 115 -3.19 11.45 -3.00
CA ALA A 115 -2.18 10.77 -3.80
C ALA A 115 -0.96 10.40 -2.95
N SER A 116 -0.41 9.21 -3.19
CA SER A 116 0.88 8.78 -2.65
C SER A 116 1.66 8.00 -3.72
N GLY A 117 2.85 8.50 -4.09
CA GLY A 117 3.67 7.85 -5.12
C GLY A 117 4.16 6.45 -4.72
N THR A 118 4.54 6.26 -3.46
CA THR A 118 4.94 4.94 -2.94
C THR A 118 3.74 4.01 -2.77
N GLY A 119 2.58 4.53 -2.35
CA GLY A 119 1.35 3.73 -2.30
C GLY A 119 0.87 3.27 -3.67
N ALA A 120 1.00 4.11 -4.71
CA ALA A 120 0.70 3.73 -6.09
C ALA A 120 1.66 2.64 -6.62
N ALA A 121 2.96 2.74 -6.32
CA ALA A 121 3.92 1.70 -6.69
C ALA A 121 3.66 0.37 -5.97
N GLY A 122 3.38 0.42 -4.66
CA GLY A 122 3.00 -0.77 -3.89
C GLY A 122 1.73 -1.44 -4.43
N ALA A 123 0.71 -0.64 -4.79
CA ALA A 123 -0.52 -1.12 -5.41
C ALA A 123 -0.26 -1.84 -6.75
N ALA A 124 0.56 -1.25 -7.62
CA ALA A 124 0.90 -1.84 -8.91
C ALA A 124 1.68 -3.17 -8.77
N VAL A 125 2.63 -3.24 -7.84
CA VAL A 125 3.40 -4.47 -7.55
C VAL A 125 2.52 -5.56 -6.94
N ALA A 126 1.52 -5.21 -6.15
CA ALA A 126 0.61 -6.20 -5.58
C ALA A 126 -0.41 -6.76 -6.59
N ALA A 127 -0.75 -5.98 -7.61
CA ALA A 127 -1.76 -6.31 -8.62
C ALA A 127 -1.24 -7.19 -9.78
N HIS A 128 0.09 -7.29 -9.96
CA HIS A 128 0.74 -7.93 -11.11
C HIS A 128 1.91 -8.81 -10.68
#